data_AF-A0A8J4SL14-F1
#
_entry.id   AF-A0A8J4SL14-F1
#
_cell.length_a   1.000
_cell.length_b   1.000
_cell.length_c   1.000
_cell.angle_alpha   90.00
_cell.angle_beta   90.00
_cell.angle_gamma   90.00
#
_symmetry.space_group_name_H-M   'P 1'
#
loop_
_entity.id
_entity.type
_entity.pdbx_description
1 polymer ?
#
loop_
_entity_poly.entity_id
_entity_poly.type
_entity_poly.pdbx_seq_one_letter_code
_entity_poly.pdbx_strand_id
1 'polypeptide(L)'
;MTERWVQGDISNFAYLMHLNTLAGRSYNDLTQYPVFPWILADYESDELDLSNPDVYRDLSKPMGALRREEEFRARYEGLMESAASEDDTDHPLSSRPFHYGTHYSSAATTLLYLMRLEPFTSHFQCLHGGKFDHADRLFTSVDGAWKSAAGFEGAQNGTQDVKEVIPEFFYLPEFLENINECTFGKSQTGVVVGDVELPPWANGSATEFVRLNRAALESPYVSAHLHHWIDLIFGFKQQGPAAVEACNVFYHLTYEGSVDLDAITDVSTKRALLDQITEFGQTPSQLFRTPHPRVLTVGPKCLLIPPRNNEYLAWGFQDRSVKVISAGPAESGGHGGDSKPHSCHK
;
A
#
# COMPACT_ATOMS: atom_id res chain seq x y z
N MET A 1 -4.08 20.97 -10.64
CA MET A 1 -3.57 19.61 -10.91
C MET A 1 -4.69 18.69 -11.38
N THR A 2 -5.84 18.64 -10.71
CA THR A 2 -7.01 17.85 -11.16
C THR A 2 -7.45 18.15 -12.60
N GLU A 3 -7.56 19.42 -13.00
CA GLU A 3 -7.91 19.78 -14.39
C GLU A 3 -6.92 19.19 -15.41
N ARG A 4 -5.62 19.29 -15.11
CA ARG A 4 -4.55 18.71 -15.94
C ARG A 4 -4.67 17.19 -16.05
N TRP A 5 -4.99 16.51 -14.95
CA TRP A 5 -5.23 15.05 -14.98
C TRP A 5 -6.47 14.69 -15.81
N VAL A 6 -7.57 15.41 -15.61
CA VAL A 6 -8.83 15.20 -16.34
C VAL A 6 -8.67 15.41 -17.86
N GLN A 7 -7.80 16.34 -18.25
CA GLN A 7 -7.45 16.62 -19.64
C GLN A 7 -6.44 15.62 -20.23
N GLY A 8 -5.76 14.83 -19.40
CA GLY A 8 -4.71 13.89 -19.81
C GLY A 8 -3.32 14.51 -19.96
N ASP A 9 -3.06 15.65 -19.31
CA ASP A 9 -1.76 16.33 -19.29
C ASP A 9 -0.78 15.76 -18.25
N ILE A 10 -1.29 14.98 -17.29
CA ILE A 10 -0.48 14.27 -16.29
C ILE A 10 -0.99 12.85 -16.14
N SER A 11 -0.05 11.91 -15.91
CA SER A 11 -0.34 10.49 -15.78
C SER A 11 -1.12 10.18 -14.50
N ASN A 12 -1.80 9.02 -14.48
CA ASN A 12 -2.52 8.53 -13.30
C ASN A 12 -1.55 8.38 -12.11
N PHE A 13 -0.37 7.82 -12.34
CA PHE A 13 0.67 7.71 -11.30
C PHE A 13 1.06 9.07 -10.72
N ALA A 14 1.37 10.06 -11.58
CA ALA A 14 1.76 11.39 -11.12
C ALA A 14 0.64 12.08 -10.35
N TYR A 15 -0.61 11.88 -10.76
CA TYR A 15 -1.76 12.43 -10.06
C TYR A 15 -1.97 11.77 -8.69
N LEU A 16 -1.87 10.45 -8.59
CA LEU A 16 -1.95 9.72 -7.33
C LEU A 16 -0.84 10.13 -6.35
N MET A 17 0.39 10.30 -6.83
CA MET A 17 1.49 10.83 -5.99
C MET A 17 1.15 12.23 -5.47
N HIS A 18 0.62 13.10 -6.32
CA HIS A 18 0.22 14.45 -5.92
C HIS A 18 -0.88 14.45 -4.87
N LEU A 19 -1.92 13.61 -5.02
CA LEU A 19 -2.98 13.46 -4.03
C LEU A 19 -2.44 12.94 -2.69
N ASN A 20 -1.56 11.93 -2.72
CA ASN A 20 -0.90 11.42 -1.52
C ASN A 20 -0.16 12.54 -0.78
N THR A 21 0.67 13.33 -1.48
CA THR A 21 1.39 14.46 -0.88
C THR A 21 0.45 15.50 -0.27
N LEU A 22 -0.63 15.87 -0.98
CA LEU A 22 -1.61 16.82 -0.45
C LEU A 22 -2.36 16.29 0.78
N ALA A 23 -2.56 14.98 0.87
CA ALA A 23 -3.22 14.31 1.99
C ALA A 23 -2.27 14.00 3.16
N GLY A 24 -1.08 14.61 3.20
CA GLY A 24 -0.12 14.46 4.29
C GLY A 24 0.78 13.21 4.20
N ARG A 25 0.68 12.42 3.12
CA ARG A 25 1.48 11.20 2.98
C ARG A 25 2.92 11.50 2.56
N SER A 26 3.86 10.74 3.11
CA SER A 26 5.29 10.92 2.79
C SER A 26 6.10 9.63 2.94
N TYR A 27 7.25 9.58 2.28
CA TYR A 27 8.24 8.51 2.46
C TYR A 27 9.02 8.59 3.78
N ASN A 28 8.97 9.74 4.46
CA ASN A 28 9.70 9.97 5.71
C ASN A 28 8.98 9.39 6.93
N ASP A 29 7.69 9.06 6.79
CA ASP A 29 6.86 8.49 7.85
C ASP A 29 6.12 7.25 7.32
N LEU A 30 6.57 6.06 7.75
CA LEU A 30 5.98 4.78 7.34
C LEU A 30 4.53 4.62 7.80
N THR A 31 4.11 5.32 8.85
CA THR A 31 2.72 5.30 9.34
C THR A 31 1.77 6.06 8.42
N GLN A 32 2.34 6.93 7.57
CA GLN A 32 1.65 7.75 6.58
C GLN A 32 2.27 7.59 5.19
N TYR A 33 2.63 6.35 4.84
CA TYR A 33 3.20 6.04 3.54
C TYR A 33 2.18 6.30 2.40
N PRO A 34 2.63 6.70 1.19
CA PRO A 34 1.74 6.83 0.05
C PRO A 34 0.99 5.53 -0.25
N VAL A 35 -0.29 5.65 -0.59
CA VAL A 35 -1.19 4.53 -0.91
C VAL A 35 -1.60 4.57 -2.38
N PHE A 36 -1.58 3.41 -3.04
CA PHE A 36 -2.00 3.19 -4.41
C PHE A 36 -3.02 2.05 -4.48
N PRO A 37 -3.94 2.06 -5.47
CA PRO A 37 -4.89 0.98 -5.65
C PRO A 37 -4.20 -0.28 -6.19
N TRP A 38 -4.66 -1.45 -5.77
CA TRP A 38 -4.58 -2.62 -6.65
C TRP A 38 -5.28 -2.30 -7.97
N ILE A 39 -4.62 -2.58 -9.10
CA ILE A 39 -5.17 -2.29 -10.45
C ILE A 39 -5.65 -3.57 -11.14
N LEU A 40 -4.83 -4.61 -11.13
CA LEU A 40 -5.14 -5.88 -11.78
C LEU A 40 -5.88 -6.81 -10.80
N ALA A 41 -6.67 -7.71 -11.36
CA ALA A 41 -7.38 -8.78 -10.65
C ALA A 41 -6.97 -10.18 -11.15
N ASP A 42 -6.24 -10.25 -12.27
CA ASP A 42 -5.73 -11.50 -12.86
C ASP A 42 -4.23 -11.67 -12.59
N TYR A 43 -3.91 -12.64 -11.73
CA TYR A 43 -2.55 -13.04 -11.39
C TYR A 43 -2.29 -14.53 -11.69
N GLU A 44 -3.20 -15.20 -12.41
CA GLU A 44 -3.16 -16.64 -12.66
C GLU A 44 -3.01 -16.98 -14.15
N SER A 45 -3.43 -16.10 -15.06
CA SER A 45 -3.32 -16.34 -16.50
C SER A 45 -1.87 -16.32 -17.01
N ASP A 46 -1.60 -17.13 -18.03
CA ASP A 46 -0.32 -17.17 -18.76
C ASP A 46 -0.06 -15.88 -19.56
N GLU A 47 -1.11 -15.20 -20.00
CA GLU A 47 -1.04 -13.94 -20.74
C GLU A 47 -1.95 -12.89 -20.12
N LEU A 48 -1.52 -11.62 -20.17
CA LEU A 48 -2.29 -10.49 -19.65
C LEU A 48 -2.77 -9.58 -20.80
N ASP A 49 -4.07 -9.62 -21.08
CA ASP A 49 -4.71 -8.74 -22.06
C ASP A 49 -5.31 -7.49 -21.39
N LEU A 50 -4.58 -6.37 -21.46
CA LEU A 50 -5.04 -5.08 -20.93
C LEU A 50 -6.21 -4.45 -21.69
N SER A 51 -6.66 -5.05 -22.79
CA SER A 51 -7.92 -4.65 -23.46
C SER A 51 -9.15 -5.33 -22.86
N ASN A 52 -8.95 -6.44 -22.14
CA ASN A 52 -10.03 -7.16 -21.46
C ASN A 52 -10.39 -6.45 -20.13
N PRO A 53 -11.62 -5.94 -19.95
CA PRO A 53 -12.02 -5.30 -18.70
C PRO A 53 -11.98 -6.23 -17.48
N ASP A 54 -12.08 -7.55 -17.67
CA ASP A 54 -12.14 -8.53 -16.57
C ASP A 54 -10.79 -8.70 -15.84
N VAL A 55 -9.68 -8.25 -16.44
CA VAL A 55 -8.36 -8.30 -15.78
C VAL A 55 -8.16 -7.19 -14.75
N TYR A 56 -9.09 -6.24 -14.65
CA TYR A 56 -8.99 -5.09 -13.77
C TYR A 56 -9.83 -5.26 -12.49
N ARG A 57 -9.31 -4.77 -11.38
CA ARG A 57 -10.08 -4.59 -10.14
C ARG A 57 -11.20 -3.57 -10.34
N ASP A 58 -12.35 -3.82 -9.72
CA ASP A 58 -13.40 -2.82 -9.56
C ASP A 58 -12.93 -1.69 -8.61
N LEU A 59 -12.51 -0.58 -9.19
CA LEU A 59 -12.03 0.61 -8.49
C LEU A 59 -13.14 1.39 -7.75
N SER A 60 -14.41 1.03 -7.93
CA SER A 60 -15.51 1.65 -7.19
C SER A 60 -15.74 1.06 -5.80
N LYS A 61 -15.07 -0.05 -5.48
CA LYS A 61 -15.21 -0.79 -4.23
C LYS A 61 -13.91 -0.83 -3.42
N PRO A 62 -13.95 -0.67 -2.08
CA PRO A 62 -12.80 -0.99 -1.23
C PRO A 62 -12.45 -2.49 -1.32
N MET A 63 -11.22 -2.86 -0.94
CA MET A 63 -10.72 -4.25 -1.04
C MET A 63 -11.63 -5.27 -0.34
N GLY A 64 -12.15 -4.92 0.85
CA GLY A 64 -13.06 -5.80 1.59
C GLY A 64 -14.41 -6.02 0.90
N ALA A 65 -14.87 -5.08 0.07
CA ALA A 65 -16.15 -5.17 -0.63
C ALA A 65 -16.06 -5.89 -1.99
N LEU A 66 -14.87 -6.32 -2.42
CA LEU A 66 -14.73 -7.10 -3.67
C LEU A 66 -15.46 -8.44 -3.59
N ARG A 67 -15.27 -9.18 -2.48
CA ARG A 67 -15.85 -10.51 -2.28
C ARG A 67 -16.53 -10.72 -0.93
N ARG A 68 -16.30 -9.85 0.05
CA ARG A 68 -16.78 -9.99 1.44
C ARG A 68 -17.69 -8.85 1.87
N GLU A 69 -18.31 -8.15 0.92
CA GLU A 69 -19.14 -6.98 1.20
C GLU A 69 -20.24 -7.28 2.23
N GLU A 70 -20.93 -8.41 2.08
CA GLU A 70 -22.00 -8.83 3.00
C GLU A 70 -21.49 -9.10 4.42
N GLU A 71 -20.32 -9.76 4.57
CA GLU A 71 -19.70 -10.03 5.89
C GLU A 71 -19.40 -8.71 6.62
N PHE A 72 -18.79 -7.75 5.93
CA PHE A 72 -18.41 -6.48 6.52
C PHE A 72 -19.63 -5.59 6.82
N ARG A 73 -20.67 -5.64 5.99
CA ARG A 73 -21.95 -4.95 6.28
C ARG A 73 -22.63 -5.54 7.50
N ALA A 74 -22.72 -6.87 7.60
CA ALA A 74 -23.31 -7.55 8.75
C ALA A 74 -22.59 -7.21 10.06
N ARG A 75 -21.25 -7.09 10.03
CA ARG A 75 -20.49 -6.57 11.17
C ARG A 75 -20.90 -5.16 11.55
N TYR A 76 -20.91 -4.25 10.57
CA TYR A 76 -21.24 -2.84 10.82
C TYR A 76 -22.64 -2.70 11.44
N GLU A 77 -23.61 -3.44 10.92
CA GLU A 77 -24.98 -3.52 11.45
C GLU A 77 -25.01 -4.05 12.89
N GLY A 78 -24.34 -5.18 13.18
CA GLY A 78 -24.27 -5.74 14.53
C GLY A 78 -23.60 -4.81 15.56
N LEU A 79 -22.56 -4.07 15.15
CA LEU A 79 -21.94 -3.04 15.99
C LEU A 79 -22.88 -1.84 16.21
N MET A 80 -23.66 -1.46 15.20
CA MET A 80 -24.65 -0.38 15.33
C MET A 80 -25.77 -0.75 16.30
N GLU A 81 -26.27 -1.97 16.23
CA GLU A 81 -27.28 -2.48 17.18
C GLU A 81 -26.74 -2.51 18.61
N SER A 82 -25.49 -2.97 18.79
CA SER A 82 -24.83 -3.00 20.11
C SER A 82 -24.66 -1.59 20.69
N ALA A 83 -24.18 -0.65 19.88
CA ALA A 83 -23.98 0.74 20.30
C ALA A 83 -25.29 1.46 20.65
N ALA A 84 -26.42 1.09 20.03
CA ALA A 84 -27.73 1.65 20.36
C ALA A 84 -28.26 1.17 21.73
N SER A 85 -27.66 0.14 22.32
CA SER A 85 -28.07 -0.46 23.60
C SER A 85 -27.22 -0.04 24.81
N GLU A 86 -26.08 0.61 24.59
CA GLU A 86 -25.16 1.04 25.64
C GLU A 86 -25.26 2.56 25.88
N ASP A 87 -25.50 2.98 27.13
CA ASP A 87 -25.61 4.41 27.53
C ASP A 87 -24.23 5.12 27.60
N ASP A 88 -23.11 4.40 27.42
CA ASP A 88 -21.74 4.91 27.63
C ASP A 88 -21.02 5.23 26.30
N THR A 89 -21.57 6.21 25.59
CA THR A 89 -21.03 6.68 24.29
C THR A 89 -19.86 7.68 24.42
N ASP A 90 -19.53 8.12 25.64
CA ASP A 90 -18.54 9.18 25.89
C ASP A 90 -17.11 8.64 26.13
N HIS A 91 -16.91 7.33 26.24
CA HIS A 91 -15.57 6.78 26.39
C HIS A 91 -14.78 6.82 25.06
N PRO A 92 -13.54 7.36 24.98
CA PRO A 92 -12.76 7.47 23.74
C PRO A 92 -12.46 6.12 23.05
N LEU A 93 -12.44 5.04 23.83
CA LEU A 93 -12.29 3.66 23.35
C LEU A 93 -13.63 2.96 23.07
N SER A 94 -14.77 3.62 23.25
CA SER A 94 -16.07 3.06 22.88
C SER A 94 -16.09 2.84 21.36
N SER A 95 -16.38 1.60 20.98
CA SER A 95 -16.24 1.13 19.60
C SER A 95 -17.37 1.68 18.75
N ARG A 96 -17.07 2.67 17.90
CA ARG A 96 -18.03 3.15 16.88
C ARG A 96 -18.23 2.06 15.83
N PRO A 97 -19.41 1.95 15.18
CA PRO A 97 -19.59 0.97 14.12
C PRO A 97 -18.59 1.15 12.97
N PHE A 98 -17.97 0.06 12.54
CA PHE A 98 -16.99 0.02 11.44
C PHE A 98 -17.16 -1.23 10.60
N HIS A 99 -16.76 -1.15 9.33
CA HIS A 99 -16.62 -2.32 8.45
C HIS A 99 -15.27 -3.00 8.73
N TYR A 100 -14.19 -2.23 8.76
CA TYR A 100 -12.83 -2.75 8.81
C TYR A 100 -12.12 -2.39 10.13
N GLY A 101 -11.73 -3.42 10.89
CA GLY A 101 -10.88 -3.27 12.09
C GLY A 101 -9.38 -3.21 11.76
N THR A 102 -9.03 -3.56 10.53
CA THR A 102 -7.70 -3.41 9.91
C THR A 102 -7.75 -2.27 8.90
N HIS A 103 -6.58 -1.70 8.57
CA HIS A 103 -6.49 -0.59 7.62
C HIS A 103 -5.77 -1.01 6.34
N TYR A 104 -6.07 -0.34 5.23
CA TYR A 104 -5.47 -0.64 3.92
C TYR A 104 -4.01 -0.18 3.79
N SER A 105 -3.53 0.66 4.71
CA SER A 105 -2.16 1.19 4.75
C SER A 105 -1.67 1.26 6.20
N SER A 106 -0.49 0.73 6.46
CA SER A 106 0.18 0.83 7.76
C SER A 106 1.69 0.72 7.60
N ALA A 107 2.45 1.09 8.64
CA ALA A 107 3.89 0.90 8.66
C ALA A 107 4.25 -0.59 8.47
N ALA A 108 3.53 -1.49 9.15
CA ALA A 108 3.70 -2.93 8.99
C ALA A 108 3.45 -3.41 7.56
N THR A 109 2.43 -2.87 6.88
CA THR A 109 2.13 -3.20 5.47
C THR A 109 3.24 -2.74 4.53
N THR A 110 3.74 -1.51 4.72
CA THR A 110 4.84 -0.96 3.92
C THR A 110 6.11 -1.78 4.10
N LEU A 111 6.46 -2.09 5.34
CA LEU A 111 7.62 -2.91 5.65
C LEU A 111 7.48 -4.34 5.12
N LEU A 112 6.27 -4.92 5.15
CA LEU A 112 6.00 -6.23 4.59
C LEU A 112 6.27 -6.29 3.08
N TYR A 113 5.82 -5.27 2.32
CA TYR A 113 6.11 -5.22 0.89
C TYR A 113 7.60 -4.97 0.61
N LEU A 114 8.25 -4.10 1.36
CA LEU A 114 9.63 -3.68 1.10
C LEU A 114 10.70 -4.50 1.84
N MET A 115 10.32 -5.59 2.51
CA MET A 115 11.20 -6.36 3.41
C MET A 115 12.48 -6.95 2.76
N ARG A 116 12.62 -6.88 1.44
CA ARG A 116 13.79 -7.31 0.66
C ARG A 116 14.81 -6.20 0.41
N LEU A 117 14.46 -4.94 0.70
CA LEU A 117 15.28 -3.76 0.45
C LEU A 117 15.71 -3.10 1.76
N GLU A 118 17.00 -2.76 1.89
CA GLU A 118 17.44 -1.90 2.98
C GLU A 118 17.01 -0.44 2.72
N PRO A 119 16.68 0.34 3.78
CA PRO A 119 16.72 -0.01 5.21
C PRO A 119 15.48 -0.77 5.73
N PHE A 120 14.51 -1.08 4.87
CA PHE A 120 13.23 -1.70 5.28
C PHE A 120 13.40 -3.10 5.81
N THR A 121 14.36 -3.88 5.31
CA THR A 121 14.76 -5.18 5.87
C THR A 121 15.07 -5.08 7.36
N SER A 122 15.97 -4.15 7.73
CA SER A 122 16.35 -3.91 9.13
C SER A 122 15.16 -3.46 9.98
N HIS A 123 14.31 -2.57 9.45
CA HIS A 123 13.11 -2.12 10.16
C HIS A 123 12.06 -3.23 10.34
N PHE A 124 11.85 -4.08 9.33
CA PHE A 124 10.92 -5.20 9.41
C PHE A 124 11.38 -6.23 10.44
N GLN A 125 12.69 -6.52 10.52
CA GLN A 125 13.23 -7.38 11.59
C GLN A 125 13.05 -6.76 12.97
N CYS A 126 13.27 -5.44 13.11
CA CYS A 126 13.07 -4.73 14.38
C CYS A 126 11.63 -4.85 14.87
N LEU A 127 10.65 -4.65 13.97
CA LEU A 127 9.22 -4.83 14.26
C LEU A 127 8.89 -6.23 14.79
N HIS A 128 9.63 -7.25 14.34
CA HIS A 128 9.41 -8.66 14.71
C HIS A 128 10.43 -9.20 15.73
N GLY A 129 11.00 -8.32 16.57
CA GLY A 129 11.87 -8.71 17.68
C GLY A 129 13.29 -9.11 17.27
N GLY A 130 13.82 -8.51 16.19
CA GLY A 130 15.20 -8.69 15.71
C GLY A 130 15.38 -9.84 14.70
N LYS A 131 14.30 -10.39 14.16
CA LYS A 131 14.32 -11.46 13.14
C LYS A 131 13.14 -11.32 12.20
N PHE A 132 13.14 -12.04 11.08
CA PHE A 132 11.96 -12.10 10.21
C PHE A 132 10.79 -12.81 10.91
N ASP A 133 9.57 -12.48 10.47
CA ASP A 133 8.36 -13.17 10.89
C ASP A 133 8.31 -14.61 10.37
N HIS A 134 7.28 -15.36 10.75
CA HIS A 134 7.01 -16.69 10.22
C HIS A 134 6.89 -16.65 8.69
N ALA A 135 7.56 -17.58 8.00
CA ALA A 135 7.64 -17.60 6.54
C ALA A 135 6.27 -17.51 5.83
N ASP A 136 5.26 -18.23 6.33
CA ASP A 136 3.89 -18.21 5.78
C ASP A 136 3.13 -16.89 5.98
N ARG A 137 3.68 -15.93 6.74
CA ARG A 137 3.11 -14.57 6.91
C ARG A 137 3.88 -13.50 6.14
N LEU A 138 4.99 -13.87 5.50
CA LEU A 138 5.79 -12.95 4.71
C LEU A 138 5.14 -12.67 3.35
N PHE A 139 5.58 -11.60 2.70
CA PHE A 139 5.21 -11.34 1.31
C PHE A 139 5.98 -12.29 0.40
N THR A 140 5.34 -13.38 0.00
CA THR A 140 5.94 -14.46 -0.79
C THR A 140 5.39 -14.56 -2.20
N SER A 141 4.15 -14.11 -2.44
CA SER A 141 3.48 -14.23 -3.74
C SER A 141 2.58 -13.02 -3.99
N VAL A 142 2.61 -12.48 -5.21
CA VAL A 142 1.70 -11.39 -5.61
C VAL A 142 0.26 -11.90 -5.66
N ASP A 143 0.04 -13.07 -6.26
CA ASP A 143 -1.28 -13.71 -6.30
C ASP A 143 -1.80 -14.00 -4.89
N GLY A 144 -0.93 -14.55 -4.02
CA GLY A 144 -1.27 -14.80 -2.63
C GLY A 144 -1.68 -13.52 -1.88
N ALA A 145 -0.94 -12.43 -2.07
CA ALA A 145 -1.25 -11.13 -1.46
C ALA A 145 -2.56 -10.53 -1.99
N TRP A 146 -2.81 -10.61 -3.30
CA TRP A 146 -4.07 -10.20 -3.93
C TRP A 146 -5.25 -11.01 -3.38
N LYS A 147 -5.14 -12.34 -3.39
CA LYS A 147 -6.20 -13.24 -2.91
C LYS A 147 -6.53 -12.99 -1.44
N SER A 148 -5.51 -12.75 -0.60
CA SER A 148 -5.67 -12.35 0.80
C SER A 148 -6.48 -11.05 0.91
N ALA A 149 -6.00 -9.98 0.29
CA ALA A 149 -6.61 -8.66 0.40
C ALA A 149 -8.00 -8.57 -0.26
N ALA A 150 -8.24 -9.29 -1.35
CA ALA A 150 -9.52 -9.32 -2.07
C ALA A 150 -10.55 -10.27 -1.42
N GLY A 151 -10.12 -11.14 -0.50
CA GLY A 151 -11.02 -12.02 0.25
C GLY A 151 -11.39 -13.32 -0.45
N PHE A 152 -10.44 -13.93 -1.14
CA PHE A 152 -10.64 -15.28 -1.68
C PHE A 152 -10.66 -16.32 -0.55
N GLU A 153 -11.54 -17.31 -0.67
CA GLU A 153 -11.61 -18.39 0.30
C GLU A 153 -10.28 -19.15 0.37
N GLY A 154 -9.85 -19.47 1.59
CA GLY A 154 -8.59 -20.19 1.82
C GLY A 154 -7.32 -19.37 1.58
N ALA A 155 -7.43 -18.07 1.29
CA ALA A 155 -6.27 -17.19 1.18
C ALA A 155 -5.54 -17.05 2.54
N GLN A 156 -4.22 -16.87 2.46
CA GLN A 156 -3.36 -16.66 3.63
C GLN A 156 -3.77 -15.37 4.36
N ASN A 157 -3.50 -15.28 5.67
CA ASN A 157 -3.71 -14.07 6.51
C ASN A 157 -5.15 -13.67 6.89
N GLY A 158 -6.13 -14.56 6.71
CA GLY A 158 -7.43 -14.50 7.40
C GLY A 158 -8.44 -13.52 6.82
N THR A 159 -9.68 -13.57 7.32
CA THR A 159 -10.84 -12.87 6.72
C THR A 159 -10.81 -11.34 6.83
N GLN A 160 -9.78 -10.77 7.45
CA GLN A 160 -9.68 -9.35 7.78
C GLN A 160 -8.68 -8.58 6.90
N ASP A 161 -7.94 -9.23 6.01
CA ASP A 161 -6.98 -8.51 5.17
C ASP A 161 -7.70 -7.64 4.12
N VAL A 162 -7.37 -6.35 4.08
CA VAL A 162 -7.93 -5.34 3.15
C VAL A 162 -6.86 -4.38 2.64
N LYS A 163 -5.57 -4.81 2.65
CA LYS A 163 -4.43 -3.98 2.22
C LYS A 163 -4.57 -3.50 0.77
N GLU A 164 -4.33 -2.21 0.57
CA GLU A 164 -4.01 -1.63 -0.73
C GLU A 164 -2.48 -1.67 -0.94
N VAL A 165 -2.01 -1.31 -2.13
CA VAL A 165 -0.57 -1.38 -2.47
C VAL A 165 0.14 -0.05 -2.27
N ILE A 166 1.46 -0.10 -2.43
CA ILE A 166 2.37 1.05 -2.38
C ILE A 166 2.81 1.44 -3.80
N PRO A 167 3.30 2.69 -4.01
CA PRO A 167 3.75 3.15 -5.33
C PRO A 167 4.78 2.25 -6.02
N GLU A 168 5.61 1.54 -5.25
CA GLU A 168 6.75 0.73 -5.72
C GLU A 168 6.32 -0.40 -6.67
N PHE A 169 5.08 -0.90 -6.54
CA PHE A 169 4.48 -1.85 -7.49
C PHE A 169 4.45 -1.35 -8.94
N PHE A 170 4.60 -0.04 -9.15
CA PHE A 170 4.46 0.63 -10.46
C PHE A 170 5.76 1.27 -10.97
N TYR A 171 6.89 1.12 -10.26
CA TYR A 171 8.16 1.66 -10.75
C TYR A 171 9.44 0.98 -10.25
N LEU A 172 9.40 0.15 -9.20
CA LEU A 172 10.59 -0.39 -8.55
C LEU A 172 10.54 -1.93 -8.60
N PRO A 173 11.18 -2.64 -9.53
CA PRO A 173 11.15 -4.11 -9.56
C PRO A 173 11.92 -4.77 -8.41
N GLU A 174 12.95 -4.11 -7.86
CA GLU A 174 13.88 -4.70 -6.90
C GLU A 174 13.23 -5.12 -5.58
N PHE A 175 12.06 -4.57 -5.21
CA PHE A 175 11.34 -5.01 -3.99
C PHE A 175 10.82 -6.46 -4.07
N LEU A 176 10.77 -7.04 -5.28
CA LEU A 176 10.32 -8.41 -5.52
C LEU A 176 11.50 -9.41 -5.51
N GLU A 177 12.73 -8.91 -5.54
CA GLU A 177 13.94 -9.73 -5.69
C GLU A 177 14.72 -9.76 -4.38
N ASN A 178 15.11 -10.96 -3.93
CA ASN A 178 15.95 -11.16 -2.75
C ASN A 178 17.44 -10.97 -3.10
N ILE A 179 17.77 -9.80 -3.65
CA ILE A 179 19.14 -9.47 -4.09
C ILE A 179 20.17 -9.50 -2.95
N ASN A 180 19.70 -9.33 -1.72
CA ASN A 180 20.52 -9.31 -0.51
C ASN A 180 20.69 -10.70 0.12
N GLU A 181 20.18 -11.76 -0.53
CA GLU A 181 20.25 -13.15 -0.07
C GLU A 181 19.77 -13.33 1.39
N CYS A 182 18.75 -12.57 1.79
CA CYS A 182 18.18 -12.63 3.12
C CYS A 182 17.59 -14.02 3.39
N THR A 183 17.79 -14.53 4.62
CA THR A 183 17.23 -15.83 5.02
C THR A 183 15.83 -15.65 5.60
N PHE A 184 14.80 -15.80 4.77
CA PHE A 184 13.40 -15.66 5.15
C PHE A 184 12.77 -16.94 5.75
N GLY A 185 13.50 -18.05 5.77
CA GLY A 185 13.04 -19.32 6.33
C GLY A 185 12.30 -20.21 5.31
N LYS A 186 11.50 -21.14 5.83
CA LYS A 186 10.71 -22.09 5.03
C LYS A 186 9.25 -22.05 5.44
N SER A 187 8.35 -22.10 4.47
CA SER A 187 6.91 -22.24 4.69
C SER A 187 6.59 -23.59 5.35
N GLN A 188 5.35 -23.74 5.83
CA GLN A 188 4.84 -25.03 6.34
C GLN A 188 4.85 -26.14 5.27
N THR A 189 4.77 -25.76 3.98
CA THR A 189 4.87 -26.69 2.85
C THR A 189 6.31 -27.05 2.49
N GLY A 190 7.30 -26.49 3.19
CA GLY A 190 8.73 -26.76 2.99
C GLY A 190 9.40 -25.92 1.90
N VAL A 191 8.68 -24.97 1.30
CA VAL A 191 9.20 -24.06 0.28
C VAL A 191 10.09 -23.01 0.95
N VAL A 192 11.30 -22.83 0.42
CA VAL A 192 12.22 -21.78 0.90
C VAL A 192 11.74 -20.44 0.37
N VAL A 193 11.60 -19.46 1.26
CA VAL A 193 11.19 -18.12 0.86
C VAL A 193 12.42 -17.36 0.35
N GLY A 194 12.30 -16.78 -0.85
CA GLY A 194 13.35 -16.01 -1.54
C GLY A 194 12.73 -14.83 -2.28
N ASP A 195 12.88 -14.82 -3.61
CA ASP A 195 12.16 -13.88 -4.48
C ASP A 195 10.64 -14.02 -4.32
N VAL A 196 9.90 -12.96 -4.64
CA VAL A 196 8.43 -13.01 -4.65
C VAL A 196 7.97 -13.79 -5.87
N GLU A 197 7.04 -14.72 -5.67
CA GLU A 197 6.38 -15.45 -6.74
C GLU A 197 5.52 -14.47 -7.57
N LEU A 198 5.87 -14.39 -8.86
CA LEU A 198 5.23 -13.52 -9.83
C LEU A 198 4.15 -14.27 -10.61
N PRO A 199 3.12 -13.55 -11.11
CA PRO A 199 2.12 -14.14 -11.99
C PRO A 199 2.74 -14.70 -13.28
N PRO A 200 2.17 -15.74 -13.90
CA PRO A 200 2.74 -16.39 -15.09
C PRO A 200 3.01 -15.42 -16.24
N TRP A 201 2.11 -14.46 -16.49
CA TRP A 201 2.27 -13.43 -17.52
C TRP A 201 3.49 -12.52 -17.33
N ALA A 202 4.10 -12.47 -16.15
CA ALA A 202 5.36 -11.73 -15.93
C ALA A 202 6.61 -12.53 -16.34
N ASN A 203 6.46 -13.80 -16.73
CA ASN A 203 7.54 -14.67 -17.22
C ASN A 203 8.78 -14.70 -16.29
N GLY A 204 8.55 -14.67 -14.98
CA GLY A 204 9.61 -14.66 -13.97
C GLY A 204 10.43 -13.37 -13.91
N SER A 205 9.98 -12.27 -14.54
CA SER A 205 10.68 -10.98 -14.53
C SER A 205 9.95 -9.95 -13.67
N ALA A 206 10.58 -9.52 -12.57
CA ALA A 206 10.07 -8.42 -11.74
C ALA A 206 9.94 -7.11 -12.53
N THR A 207 10.88 -6.88 -13.46
CA THR A 207 10.82 -5.76 -14.40
C THR A 207 9.58 -5.81 -15.27
N GLU A 208 9.24 -6.98 -15.83
CA GLU A 208 8.04 -7.12 -16.66
C GLU A 208 6.76 -6.96 -15.84
N PHE A 209 6.74 -7.52 -14.62
CA PHE A 209 5.65 -7.32 -13.67
C PHE A 209 5.38 -5.84 -13.43
N VAL A 210 6.41 -5.05 -13.08
CA VAL A 210 6.27 -3.62 -12.82
C VAL A 210 5.88 -2.86 -14.10
N ARG A 211 6.46 -3.21 -15.25
CA ARG A 211 6.11 -2.59 -16.54
C ARG A 211 4.63 -2.77 -16.88
N LEU A 212 4.09 -3.97 -16.70
CA LEU A 212 2.68 -4.28 -16.96
C LEU A 212 1.74 -3.67 -15.92
N ASN A 213 2.11 -3.63 -14.63
CA ASN A 213 1.35 -2.89 -13.63
C ASN A 213 1.26 -1.40 -13.97
N ARG A 214 2.37 -0.79 -14.40
CA ARG A 214 2.38 0.61 -14.83
C ARG A 214 1.54 0.83 -16.10
N ALA A 215 1.65 -0.07 -17.08
CA ALA A 215 0.81 -0.02 -18.28
C ALA A 215 -0.69 -0.17 -17.95
N ALA A 216 -1.03 -1.03 -17.00
CA ALA A 216 -2.40 -1.20 -16.51
C ALA A 216 -2.89 0.06 -15.79
N LEU A 217 -2.08 0.64 -14.89
CA LEU A 217 -2.41 1.88 -14.18
C LEU A 217 -2.67 3.04 -15.13
N GLU A 218 -1.91 3.15 -16.23
CA GLU A 218 -2.06 4.21 -17.23
C GLU A 218 -3.03 3.83 -18.37
N SER A 219 -3.78 2.72 -18.23
CA SER A 219 -4.69 2.26 -19.28
C SER A 219 -5.94 3.15 -19.41
N PRO A 220 -6.56 3.16 -20.60
CA PRO A 220 -7.88 3.78 -20.80
C PRO A 220 -8.92 3.36 -19.77
N TYR A 221 -8.91 2.08 -19.38
CA TYR A 221 -9.84 1.54 -18.40
C TYR A 221 -9.63 2.21 -17.04
N VAL A 222 -8.39 2.25 -16.54
CA VAL A 222 -8.11 2.86 -15.24
C VAL A 222 -8.37 4.36 -15.26
N SER A 223 -7.92 5.10 -16.29
CA SER A 223 -8.21 6.53 -16.41
C SER A 223 -9.72 6.83 -16.36
N ALA A 224 -10.55 5.97 -16.95
CA ALA A 224 -12.00 6.13 -16.92
C ALA A 224 -12.63 5.89 -15.54
N HIS A 225 -11.99 5.11 -14.65
CA HIS A 225 -12.59 4.63 -13.39
C HIS A 225 -11.86 5.07 -12.12
N LEU A 226 -10.61 5.54 -12.19
CA LEU A 226 -9.76 5.84 -11.03
C LEU A 226 -10.35 6.91 -10.09
N HIS A 227 -11.17 7.83 -10.63
CA HIS A 227 -11.91 8.81 -9.83
C HIS A 227 -12.79 8.17 -8.74
N HIS A 228 -13.33 6.96 -8.96
CA HIS A 228 -14.11 6.26 -7.94
C HIS A 228 -13.25 5.78 -6.77
N TRP A 229 -12.04 5.30 -7.04
CA TRP A 229 -11.12 4.92 -5.97
C TRP A 229 -10.62 6.14 -5.19
N ILE A 230 -10.39 7.25 -5.89
CA ILE A 230 -10.07 8.53 -5.25
C ILE A 230 -11.21 8.98 -4.33
N ASP A 231 -12.48 8.78 -4.71
CA ASP A 231 -13.63 9.08 -3.85
C ASP A 231 -13.61 8.28 -2.54
N LEU A 232 -13.16 7.02 -2.57
CA LEU A 232 -13.04 6.17 -1.38
C LEU A 232 -11.90 6.62 -0.45
N ILE A 233 -10.74 6.94 -1.02
CA ILE A 233 -9.52 7.16 -0.22
C ILE A 233 -9.32 8.62 0.17
N PHE A 234 -9.59 9.56 -0.72
CA PHE A 234 -9.34 11.00 -0.51
C PHE A 234 -10.62 11.86 -0.63
N GLY A 235 -11.72 11.28 -1.10
CA GLY A 235 -12.91 12.03 -1.48
C GLY A 235 -14.11 11.81 -0.57
N PHE A 236 -15.30 12.04 -1.13
CA PHE A 236 -16.53 12.15 -0.34
C PHE A 236 -17.03 10.82 0.25
N LYS A 237 -16.53 9.67 -0.24
CA LYS A 237 -16.85 8.33 0.29
C LYS A 237 -15.88 7.87 1.38
N GLN A 238 -14.95 8.72 1.82
CA GLN A 238 -14.03 8.39 2.92
C GLN A 238 -14.74 8.35 4.29
N GLN A 239 -15.76 9.20 4.48
CA GLN A 239 -16.46 9.36 5.76
C GLN A 239 -17.97 9.60 5.55
N GLY A 240 -18.75 9.49 6.63
CA GLY A 240 -20.18 9.79 6.64
C GLY A 240 -21.05 8.75 5.92
N PRO A 241 -22.32 9.10 5.58
CA PRO A 241 -23.27 8.16 4.97
C PRO A 241 -22.77 7.54 3.67
N ALA A 242 -22.07 8.32 2.83
CA ALA A 242 -21.50 7.81 1.58
C ALA A 242 -20.43 6.73 1.80
N ALA A 243 -19.68 6.81 2.91
CA ALA A 243 -18.74 5.75 3.30
C ALA A 243 -19.48 4.49 3.74
N VAL A 244 -20.60 4.62 4.47
CA VAL A 244 -21.42 3.48 4.87
C VAL A 244 -22.03 2.77 3.66
N GLU A 245 -22.60 3.54 2.73
CA GLU A 245 -23.13 3.02 1.48
C GLU A 245 -22.06 2.33 0.64
N ALA A 246 -20.81 2.82 0.65
CA ALA A 246 -19.70 2.21 -0.08
C ALA A 246 -18.99 1.08 0.68
N CYS A 247 -19.47 0.67 1.87
CA CYS A 247 -18.80 -0.29 2.74
C CYS A 247 -17.38 0.14 3.11
N ASN A 248 -17.12 1.43 3.31
CA ASN A 248 -15.79 2.04 3.40
C ASN A 248 -15.52 2.72 4.76
N VAL A 249 -15.98 2.12 5.85
CA VAL A 249 -15.80 2.68 7.21
C VAL A 249 -14.74 1.87 7.96
N PHE A 250 -13.64 2.52 8.31
CA PHE A 250 -12.54 1.95 9.07
C PHE A 250 -12.73 2.22 10.57
N TYR A 251 -11.88 1.61 11.40
CA TYR A 251 -11.87 1.87 12.83
C TYR A 251 -11.70 3.36 13.14
N HIS A 252 -12.43 3.89 14.12
CA HIS A 252 -12.57 5.35 14.31
C HIS A 252 -11.25 6.06 14.59
N LEU A 253 -10.32 5.41 15.30
CA LEU A 253 -9.00 5.98 15.61
C LEU A 253 -8.11 6.17 14.40
N THR A 254 -8.46 5.58 13.25
CA THR A 254 -7.70 5.78 12.01
C THR A 254 -7.96 7.15 11.38
N TYR A 255 -9.03 7.86 11.76
CA TYR A 255 -9.40 9.15 11.19
C TYR A 255 -8.82 10.32 11.97
N GLU A 256 -8.36 11.34 11.25
CA GLU A 256 -7.90 12.62 11.80
C GLU A 256 -8.98 13.27 12.68
N GLY A 257 -8.57 13.78 13.85
CA GLY A 257 -9.47 14.48 14.77
C GLY A 257 -10.47 13.58 15.51
N SER A 258 -10.35 12.25 15.42
CA SER A 258 -11.22 11.31 16.14
C SER A 258 -11.05 11.36 17.66
N VAL A 259 -9.84 11.71 18.13
CA VAL A 259 -9.48 11.83 19.56
C VAL A 259 -8.62 13.06 19.78
N ASP A 260 -8.98 13.87 20.77
CA ASP A 260 -8.12 14.95 21.29
C ASP A 260 -7.13 14.36 22.29
N LEU A 261 -5.92 14.05 21.83
CA LEU A 261 -4.86 13.46 22.65
C LEU A 261 -4.37 14.41 23.75
N ASP A 262 -4.56 15.72 23.62
CA ASP A 262 -4.11 16.70 24.61
C ASP A 262 -5.10 16.85 25.76
N ALA A 263 -6.38 16.54 25.52
CA ALA A 263 -7.38 16.40 26.57
C ALA A 263 -7.18 15.16 27.46
N ILE A 264 -6.40 14.17 27.01
CA ILE A 264 -6.15 12.92 27.76
C ILE A 264 -5.03 13.12 28.78
N THR A 265 -5.43 13.17 30.05
CA THR A 265 -4.51 13.35 31.19
C THR A 265 -3.86 12.04 31.66
N ASP A 266 -4.52 10.90 31.44
CA ASP A 266 -3.96 9.59 31.79
C ASP A 266 -2.88 9.15 30.78
N VAL A 267 -1.65 9.01 31.27
CA VAL A 267 -0.48 8.70 30.45
C VAL A 267 -0.59 7.31 29.82
N SER A 268 -1.17 6.33 30.53
CA SER A 268 -1.29 4.96 30.03
C SER A 268 -2.27 4.85 28.86
N THR A 269 -3.41 5.55 28.98
CA THR A 269 -4.44 5.65 27.96
C THR A 269 -3.93 6.43 26.75
N LYS A 270 -3.26 7.57 26.97
CA LYS A 270 -2.64 8.36 25.90
C LYS A 270 -1.62 7.52 25.12
N ARG A 271 -0.79 6.73 25.82
CA ARG A 271 0.18 5.83 25.18
C ARG A 271 -0.50 4.72 24.38
N ALA A 272 -1.50 4.05 24.95
CA ALA A 272 -2.22 2.98 24.26
C ALA A 272 -2.91 3.49 22.97
N LEU A 273 -3.47 4.70 23.01
CA LEU A 273 -4.08 5.34 21.84
C LEU A 273 -3.04 5.71 20.78
N LEU A 274 -1.90 6.26 21.18
CA LEU A 274 -0.79 6.57 20.27
C LEU A 274 -0.26 5.31 19.59
N ASP A 275 -0.05 4.23 20.35
CA ASP A 275 0.38 2.94 19.82
C ASP A 275 -0.66 2.41 18.83
N GLN A 276 -1.96 2.51 19.15
CA GLN A 276 -3.04 2.09 18.26
C GLN A 276 -3.07 2.88 16.93
N ILE A 277 -2.92 4.21 16.99
CA ILE A 277 -2.90 5.10 15.81
C ILE A 277 -1.66 4.82 14.93
N THR A 278 -0.51 4.55 15.56
CA THR A 278 0.77 4.36 14.87
C THR A 278 0.81 3.00 14.16
N GLU A 279 0.35 1.94 14.84
CA GLU A 279 0.50 0.55 14.37
C GLU A 279 -0.63 0.08 13.44
N PHE A 280 -1.86 0.55 13.66
CA PHE A 280 -3.05 0.00 12.97
C PHE A 280 -3.53 0.84 11.79
N GLY A 281 -2.76 1.85 11.40
CA GLY A 281 -2.96 2.64 10.18
C GLY A 281 -3.68 3.96 10.41
N GLN A 282 -3.38 4.91 9.53
CA GLN A 282 -3.95 6.26 9.54
C GLN A 282 -4.60 6.54 8.19
N THR A 283 -5.85 6.96 8.17
CA THR A 283 -6.56 7.38 6.96
C THR A 283 -5.97 8.72 6.47
N PRO A 284 -5.70 8.93 5.16
CA PRO A 284 -5.19 10.19 4.66
C PRO A 284 -6.21 11.33 4.90
N SER A 285 -5.75 12.57 4.98
CA SER A 285 -6.68 13.70 5.09
C SER A 285 -7.64 13.75 3.90
N GLN A 286 -8.92 14.02 4.16
CA GLN A 286 -9.94 14.13 3.12
C GLN A 286 -9.72 15.40 2.28
N LEU A 287 -9.48 15.23 0.99
CA LEU A 287 -9.21 16.31 0.05
C LEU A 287 -10.48 16.85 -0.61
N PHE A 288 -11.48 15.99 -0.82
CA PHE A 288 -12.69 16.34 -1.58
C PHE A 288 -13.96 15.92 -0.84
N ARG A 289 -15.01 16.75 -0.95
CA ARG A 289 -16.34 16.51 -0.34
C ARG A 289 -17.45 16.30 -1.36
N THR A 290 -17.11 16.29 -2.64
CA THR A 290 -18.00 16.03 -3.78
C THR A 290 -17.40 14.94 -4.65
N PRO A 291 -18.19 14.28 -5.51
CA PRO A 291 -17.66 13.30 -6.46
C PRO A 291 -16.47 13.84 -7.25
N HIS A 292 -15.39 13.06 -7.29
CA HIS A 292 -14.18 13.41 -8.01
C HIS A 292 -14.45 13.44 -9.52
N PRO A 293 -13.99 14.47 -10.26
CA PRO A 293 -14.21 14.52 -11.70
C PRO A 293 -13.58 13.31 -12.42
N ARG A 294 -14.27 12.83 -13.45
CA ARG A 294 -13.79 11.76 -14.34
C ARG A 294 -12.86 12.34 -15.41
N VAL A 295 -11.87 11.57 -15.84
CA VAL A 295 -11.05 11.91 -17.02
C VAL A 295 -11.93 11.99 -18.28
N LEU A 296 -11.90 13.14 -18.96
CA LEU A 296 -12.78 13.44 -20.10
C LEU A 296 -12.17 13.01 -21.43
N THR A 297 -10.85 13.03 -21.54
CA THR A 297 -10.10 12.69 -22.74
C THR A 297 -9.09 11.59 -22.45
N VAL A 298 -9.37 10.38 -22.95
CA VAL A 298 -8.35 9.32 -23.05
C VAL A 298 -7.49 9.62 -24.28
N GLY A 299 -6.64 10.64 -24.18
CA GLY A 299 -5.72 11.00 -25.25
C GLY A 299 -4.55 10.01 -25.35
N PRO A 300 -4.03 9.69 -26.56
CA PRO A 300 -2.85 8.84 -26.73
C PRO A 300 -1.56 9.43 -26.12
N LYS A 301 -1.61 10.64 -25.55
CA LYS A 301 -0.47 11.41 -25.07
C LYS A 301 -0.08 11.15 -23.60
N CYS A 302 -0.82 10.33 -22.87
CA CYS A 302 -0.57 10.13 -21.44
C CYS A 302 0.23 8.86 -21.10
N LEU A 303 0.52 8.02 -22.10
CA LEU A 303 1.50 6.96 -21.98
C LEU A 303 2.90 7.57 -22.00
N LEU A 304 3.31 8.17 -20.88
CA LEU A 304 4.72 8.19 -20.50
C LEU A 304 5.09 6.74 -20.15
N ILE A 305 5.12 5.87 -21.16
CA ILE A 305 5.84 4.61 -21.12
C ILE A 305 7.25 5.01 -21.57
N PRO A 306 8.19 5.27 -20.65
CA PRO A 306 9.56 5.45 -21.04
C PRO A 306 10.03 4.12 -21.68
N PRO A 307 10.82 4.18 -22.74
CA PRO A 307 11.32 2.98 -23.41
C PRO A 307 12.26 2.13 -22.53
N ARG A 308 12.63 2.60 -21.33
CA ARG A 308 13.53 1.93 -20.37
C ARG A 308 13.14 2.23 -18.92
N ASN A 309 13.27 1.24 -18.04
CA ASN A 309 12.91 1.36 -16.62
C ASN A 309 13.60 2.52 -15.87
N ASN A 310 14.83 2.87 -16.25
CA ASN A 310 15.66 3.82 -15.50
C ASN A 310 15.16 5.28 -15.58
N GLU A 311 14.25 5.61 -16.49
CA GLU A 311 13.66 6.95 -16.58
C GLU A 311 12.44 7.13 -15.66
N TYR A 312 11.87 6.05 -15.11
CA TYR A 312 10.80 6.16 -14.10
C TYR A 312 11.32 6.76 -12.78
N LEU A 313 12.59 6.49 -12.42
CA LEU A 313 13.26 7.12 -11.27
C LEU A 313 13.38 8.65 -11.42
N ALA A 314 13.42 9.18 -12.65
CA ALA A 314 13.59 10.62 -12.88
C ALA A 314 12.31 11.44 -12.63
N TRP A 315 11.13 10.82 -12.63
CA TRP A 315 9.85 11.50 -12.40
C TRP A 315 9.38 11.43 -10.93
N GLY A 316 10.05 10.64 -10.08
CA GLY A 316 9.69 10.43 -8.68
C GLY A 316 10.66 11.01 -7.63
N PHE A 317 11.84 11.49 -8.04
CA PHE A 317 12.90 11.83 -7.09
C PHE A 317 13.59 13.14 -7.44
N GLN A 318 13.19 14.26 -6.83
CA GLN A 318 14.09 15.41 -6.71
C GLN A 318 15.16 15.18 -5.63
N ASP A 319 14.88 14.33 -4.65
CA ASP A 319 15.87 13.88 -3.68
C ASP A 319 16.30 12.44 -4.01
N ARG A 320 17.61 12.20 -4.00
CA ARG A 320 18.24 10.92 -4.39
C ARG A 320 18.21 9.90 -3.24
N SER A 321 17.11 9.78 -2.50
CA SER A 321 17.01 8.97 -1.26
C SER A 321 17.17 7.47 -1.48
N VAL A 322 16.82 6.94 -2.65
CA VAL A 322 17.05 5.53 -2.97
C VAL A 322 18.21 5.41 -3.95
N LYS A 323 19.44 5.36 -3.41
CA LYS A 323 20.58 4.83 -4.14
C LYS A 323 20.64 3.33 -3.91
N VAL A 324 20.19 2.54 -4.88
CA VAL A 324 20.60 1.14 -4.98
C VAL A 324 22.10 1.15 -5.24
N ILE A 325 22.91 0.91 -4.20
CA ILE A 325 24.34 0.74 -4.35
C ILE A 325 24.53 -0.67 -4.92
N SER A 326 24.60 -0.80 -6.24
CA SER A 326 25.09 -2.05 -6.83
C SER A 326 26.55 -2.21 -6.42
N ALA A 327 26.84 -3.18 -5.55
CA ALA A 327 28.22 -3.60 -5.31
C ALA A 327 28.71 -4.31 -6.58
N GLY A 328 29.33 -3.55 -7.49
CA GLY A 328 30.09 -4.11 -8.59
C GLY A 328 31.29 -4.90 -8.06
N PRO A 329 31.79 -5.90 -8.81
CA PRO A 329 32.91 -6.72 -8.37
C PRO A 329 34.12 -5.82 -8.15
N ALA A 330 34.69 -5.88 -6.97
CA ALA A 330 35.88 -5.13 -6.60
C ALA A 330 37.02 -5.50 -7.57
N GLU A 331 37.36 -4.58 -8.48
CA GLU A 331 38.59 -4.68 -9.24
C GLU A 331 39.76 -4.55 -8.26
N SER A 332 40.49 -5.65 -8.11
CA SER A 332 41.78 -5.72 -7.47
C SER A 332 42.78 -4.86 -8.25
N GLY A 333 42.99 -3.62 -7.82
CA GLY A 333 44.02 -2.72 -8.33
C GLY A 333 44.76 -2.08 -7.16
N GLY A 334 45.88 -2.67 -6.76
CA GLY A 334 46.71 -2.15 -5.67
C GLY A 334 47.46 -0.88 -6.06
N HIS A 335 47.64 0.02 -5.09
CA HIS A 335 48.77 0.92 -4.80
C HIS A 335 48.34 1.66 -3.51
N GLY A 336 48.91 1.39 -2.34
CA GLY A 336 50.25 1.83 -1.94
C GLY A 336 50.15 3.20 -1.24
N GLY A 337 50.04 3.23 0.10
CA GLY A 337 50.06 4.46 0.86
C GLY A 337 49.66 4.31 2.33
N ASP A 338 50.65 4.31 3.21
CA ASP A 338 50.55 4.29 4.67
C ASP A 338 49.62 5.35 5.27
N SER A 339 48.78 4.97 6.23
CA SER A 339 48.56 5.72 7.48
C SER A 339 47.71 4.94 8.48
N LYS A 340 48.28 4.71 9.67
CA LYS A 340 47.64 4.15 10.87
C LYS A 340 46.84 5.23 11.63
N PRO A 341 45.97 4.85 12.58
CA PRO A 341 44.70 5.52 12.86
C PRO A 341 44.78 6.58 13.95
N HIS A 342 43.89 7.58 13.88
CA HIS A 342 43.56 8.43 15.02
C HIS A 342 42.39 7.84 15.80
N SER A 343 42.63 7.62 17.09
CA SER A 343 41.65 7.29 18.11
C SER A 343 40.70 8.45 18.35
N CYS A 344 39.41 8.16 18.55
CA CYS A 344 38.50 9.07 19.21
C CYS A 344 38.03 8.41 20.52
N HIS A 345 38.37 9.05 21.63
CA HIS A 345 37.97 8.67 22.97
C HIS A 345 36.61 9.28 23.32
N LYS A 346 35.84 8.46 24.05
CA LYS A 346 34.78 8.73 25.04
C LYS A 346 33.47 9.35 24.58
#